data_AF-A0A6L6GD49-F1
#
_entry.id   AF-A0A6L6GD49-F1
#
_cell.length_a   1.000
_cell.length_b   1.000
_cell.length_c   1.000
_cell.angle_alpha   90.00
_cell.angle_beta   90.00
_cell.angle_gamma   90.00
#
_symmetry.space_group_name_H-M   'P 1'
#
loop_
_entity.id
_entity.type
_entity.pdbx_description
1 polymer ?
#
loop_
_entity_poly.entity_id
_entity_poly.type
_entity_poly.pdbx_seq_one_letter_code
_entity_poly.pdbx_strand_id
1 'polypeptide(L)'
;MNTKECNKKLKHMFPEFREIIQKLREDNPHFAKIFEEHEILDKEINHLEQNPVNLINDSIESLKRKKLKLKDEMYRLLSHFKSELNV
;
A
#
# COMPACT_ATOMS: atom_id res chain seq x y z
N MET A 1 8.35 -2.85 -13.44
CA MET A 1 7.65 -2.99 -12.14
C MET A 1 6.65 -1.85 -12.00
N ASN A 2 5.42 -2.16 -11.56
CA ASN A 2 4.20 -1.36 -11.77
C ASN A 2 3.98 -0.26 -10.72
N THR A 3 5.02 0.53 -10.42
CA THR A 3 4.95 1.63 -9.45
C THR A 3 3.90 2.70 -9.82
N LYS A 4 3.51 2.75 -11.12
CA LYS A 4 2.46 3.62 -11.66
C LYS A 4 1.06 3.23 -11.19
N GLU A 5 0.78 1.94 -10.99
CA GLU A 5 -0.56 1.46 -10.64
C GLU A 5 -0.85 1.64 -9.14
N CYS A 6 0.17 1.45 -8.29
CA CYS A 6 0.09 1.66 -6.84
C CYS A 6 -0.10 3.16 -6.50
N ASN A 7 0.68 4.04 -7.15
CA ASN A 7 0.49 5.49 -7.00
C ASN A 7 -0.88 5.93 -7.51
N LYS A 8 -1.39 5.32 -8.60
CA LYS A 8 -2.71 5.65 -9.14
C LYS A 8 -3.84 5.28 -8.17
N LYS A 9 -3.78 4.11 -7.51
CA LYS A 9 -4.76 3.72 -6.49
C LYS A 9 -4.79 4.66 -5.29
N LEU A 10 -3.64 5.01 -4.72
CA LEU A 10 -3.58 5.92 -3.56
C LEU A 10 -3.99 7.35 -3.92
N LYS A 11 -3.61 7.81 -5.11
CA LYS A 11 -3.96 9.14 -5.62
C LYS A 11 -5.46 9.29 -5.91
N HIS A 12 -6.15 8.20 -6.29
CA HIS A 12 -7.60 8.19 -6.43
C HIS A 12 -8.33 8.07 -5.09
N MET A 13 -7.78 7.34 -4.13
CA MET A 13 -8.39 7.19 -2.79
C MET A 13 -8.19 8.40 -1.89
N PHE A 14 -7.08 9.12 -2.06
CA PHE A 14 -6.64 10.18 -1.16
C PHE A 14 -6.14 11.40 -1.96
N PRO A 15 -7.04 12.09 -2.69
CA PRO A 15 -6.65 13.24 -3.51
C PRO A 15 -6.03 14.37 -2.69
N GLU A 16 -6.53 14.60 -1.48
CA GLU A 16 -6.00 15.60 -0.53
C GLU A 16 -4.60 15.26 -0.01
N PHE A 17 -4.23 13.99 0.00
CA PHE A 17 -2.92 13.55 0.50
C PHE A 17 -1.91 13.39 -0.64
N ARG A 18 -2.26 13.74 -1.88
CA ARG A 18 -1.38 13.56 -3.04
C ARG A 18 -0.01 14.23 -2.85
N GLU A 19 0.01 15.48 -2.38
CA GLU A 19 1.25 16.20 -2.15
C GLU A 19 2.04 15.59 -0.98
N ILE A 20 1.34 15.17 0.06
CA ILE A 20 1.92 14.51 1.23
C ILE A 20 2.50 13.15 0.85
N ILE A 21 1.83 12.35 0.01
CA ILE A 21 2.32 11.06 -0.52
C ILE A 21 3.63 11.27 -1.28
N GLN A 22 3.70 12.30 -2.12
CA GLN A 22 4.90 12.59 -2.90
C GLN A 22 6.06 12.98 -1.97
N LYS A 23 5.82 13.87 -1.01
CA LYS A 23 6.80 14.25 0.03
C LYS A 23 7.22 13.06 0.88
N LEU A 24 6.28 12.32 1.47
CA LEU A 24 6.53 11.13 2.29
C LEU A 24 7.35 10.07 1.58
N ARG A 25 7.16 9.90 0.27
CA ARG A 25 7.91 8.91 -0.49
C ARG A 25 9.39 9.28 -0.61
N GLU A 26 9.70 10.57 -0.70
CA GLU A 26 11.08 11.06 -0.80
C GLU A 26 11.71 11.24 0.58
N ASP A 27 10.91 11.69 1.55
CA ASP A 27 11.35 12.08 2.89
C ASP A 27 11.36 10.91 3.88
N ASN A 28 10.46 9.93 3.71
CA ASN A 28 10.25 8.86 4.68
C ASN A 28 10.59 7.45 4.12
N PRO A 29 11.73 6.86 4.52
CA PRO A 29 12.12 5.51 4.10
C PRO A 29 11.20 4.42 4.66
N HIS A 30 10.44 4.68 5.73
CA HIS A 30 9.42 3.72 6.22
C HIS A 30 8.29 3.57 5.21
N PHE A 31 7.85 4.67 4.60
CA PHE A 31 6.81 4.63 3.57
C PHE A 31 7.30 3.82 2.36
N ALA A 32 8.56 4.00 1.94
CA ALA A 32 9.15 3.20 0.88
C ALA A 32 9.15 1.70 1.17
N LYS A 33 9.47 1.28 2.41
CA LYS A 33 9.40 -0.14 2.83
C LYS A 33 7.99 -0.70 2.79
N ILE A 34 7.01 0.01 3.35
CA ILE A 34 5.60 -0.41 3.36
C ILE A 34 5.07 -0.53 1.92
N PHE A 35 5.53 0.35 1.02
CA PHE A 35 5.23 0.27 -0.41
C PHE A 35 5.79 -0.99 -1.06
N GLU A 36 7.05 -1.30 -0.79
CA GLU A 36 7.70 -2.48 -1.34
C GLU A 36 7.00 -3.77 -0.86
N GLU A 37 6.70 -3.87 0.44
CA GLU A 37 5.91 -4.97 0.99
C GLU A 37 4.53 -5.06 0.33
N HIS A 38 3.87 -3.93 0.09
CA HIS A 38 2.57 -3.93 -0.58
C HIS A 38 2.67 -4.43 -2.03
N GLU A 39 3.69 -4.02 -2.80
CA GLU A 39 3.93 -4.54 -4.16
C GLU A 39 4.21 -6.04 -4.16
N ILE A 40 4.98 -6.53 -3.18
CA ILE A 40 5.26 -7.95 -3.04
C ILE A 40 3.96 -8.71 -2.74
N LEU A 41 3.17 -8.25 -1.77
CA LEU A 41 1.88 -8.86 -1.45
C LEU A 41 0.90 -8.83 -2.62
N ASP A 42 0.84 -7.75 -3.39
CA ASP A 42 -0.05 -7.64 -4.54
C ASP A 42 0.34 -8.64 -5.64
N LYS A 43 1.65 -8.80 -5.90
CA LYS A 43 2.17 -9.83 -6.81
C LYS A 43 1.87 -11.23 -6.31
N GLU A 44 2.07 -11.50 -5.02
CA GLU A 44 1.76 -12.78 -4.40
C GLU A 44 0.27 -13.10 -4.52
N ILE A 45 -0.62 -12.14 -4.20
CA ILE A 45 -2.07 -12.31 -4.34
C ILE A 45 -2.42 -12.59 -5.81
N ASN A 46 -1.89 -11.81 -6.75
CA ASN A 46 -2.17 -12.02 -8.16
C ASN A 46 -1.65 -13.39 -8.64
N HIS A 47 -0.45 -13.78 -8.22
CA HIS A 47 0.10 -15.10 -8.53
C HIS A 47 -0.78 -16.22 -7.97
N LEU A 48 -1.24 -16.11 -6.72
CA LEU A 48 -2.09 -17.10 -6.08
C LEU A 48 -3.50 -17.13 -6.68
N GLU A 49 -4.08 -15.99 -7.05
CA GLU A 49 -5.39 -15.91 -7.72
C GLU A 49 -5.34 -16.49 -9.15
N GLN A 50 -4.17 -16.45 -9.82
CA GLN A 50 -3.95 -17.14 -11.10
C GLN A 50 -3.77 -18.65 -10.94
N ASN A 51 -3.51 -19.17 -9.73
CA ASN A 51 -3.36 -20.59 -9.46
C ASN A 51 -4.68 -21.17 -8.92
N PRO A 52 -5.45 -21.93 -9.72
CA PRO A 52 -6.80 -22.39 -9.34
C PRO A 52 -6.81 -23.32 -8.11
N VAL A 53 -5.70 -24.01 -7.82
CA VAL A 53 -5.52 -24.87 -6.63
C VAL A 53 -5.36 -24.05 -5.34
N ASN A 54 -4.84 -22.82 -5.42
CA ASN A 54 -4.60 -21.95 -4.27
C ASN A 54 -5.79 -21.07 -3.88
N LEU A 55 -6.84 -20.99 -4.71
CA LEU A 55 -8.09 -20.30 -4.38
C LEU A 55 -8.79 -20.87 -3.12
N ILE A 56 -8.52 -22.13 -2.78
CA ILE A 56 -9.06 -22.82 -1.60
C ILE A 56 -8.19 -22.55 -0.36
N ASN A 57 -7.00 -21.96 -0.51
CA ASN A 57 -6.01 -21.83 0.56
C ASN A 57 -6.17 -20.52 1.36
N ASP A 58 -6.11 -20.67 2.69
CA ASP A 58 -6.06 -19.63 3.73
C ASP A 58 -4.99 -18.54 3.49
N SER A 59 -4.01 -18.85 2.63
CA SER A 59 -2.94 -17.95 2.20
C SER A 59 -3.46 -16.67 1.54
N ILE A 60 -4.47 -16.73 0.66
CA ILE A 60 -5.00 -15.53 0.00
C ILE A 60 -5.71 -14.62 1.02
N GLU A 61 -6.48 -15.20 1.94
CA GLU A 61 -7.14 -14.42 3.01
C GLU A 61 -6.09 -13.75 3.90
N SER A 62 -5.06 -14.49 4.30
CA SER A 62 -3.93 -13.96 5.08
C SER A 62 -3.21 -12.82 4.37
N LEU A 63 -3.00 -12.92 3.05
CA LEU A 63 -2.38 -11.86 2.25
C LEU A 63 -3.30 -10.64 2.09
N LYS A 64 -4.61 -10.85 1.89
CA LYS A 64 -5.60 -9.76 1.88
C LYS A 64 -5.64 -9.01 3.22
N ARG A 65 -5.55 -9.73 4.36
CA ARG A 65 -5.39 -9.12 5.69
C ARG A 65 -4.10 -8.32 5.82
N LYS A 66 -2.96 -8.85 5.36
CA LYS A 66 -1.69 -8.12 5.37
C LYS A 66 -1.74 -6.87 4.49
N LYS A 67 -2.33 -6.97 3.30
CA LYS A 67 -2.53 -5.82 2.40
C LYS A 67 -3.38 -4.73 3.05
N LEU A 68 -4.42 -5.11 3.79
CA LEU A 68 -5.24 -4.17 4.55
C LEU A 68 -4.42 -3.50 5.66
N LYS A 69 -3.61 -4.25 6.40
CA LYS A 69 -2.71 -3.68 7.42
C LYS A 69 -1.74 -2.67 6.85
N LEU A 70 -1.06 -2.98 5.74
CA LEU A 70 -0.13 -2.04 5.10
C LEU A 70 -0.84 -0.76 4.67
N LYS A 71 -2.07 -0.88 4.17
CA LYS A 71 -2.89 0.28 3.80
C LYS A 71 -3.26 1.13 5.03
N ASP A 72 -3.58 0.51 6.15
CA ASP A 72 -3.85 1.19 7.42
C ASP A 72 -2.60 1.94 7.92
N GLU A 73 -1.43 1.30 7.80
CA GLU A 73 -0.14 1.86 8.20
C GLU A 73 0.27 3.04 7.29
N MET A 74 0.05 2.92 5.98
CA MET A 74 0.17 4.05 5.05
C MET A 74 -0.75 5.20 5.43
N TYR A 75 -2.02 4.91 5.77
CA TYR A 75 -2.98 5.94 6.17
C TYR A 75 -2.56 6.62 7.48
N ARG A 76 -2.07 5.87 8.46
CA ARG A 76 -1.51 6.43 9.71
C ARG A 76 -0.35 7.37 9.44
N LEU A 77 0.60 6.99 8.59
CA LEU A 77 1.71 7.85 8.19
C LEU A 77 1.22 9.13 7.51
N LEU A 78 0.28 8.99 6.56
CA LEU A 78 -0.32 10.13 5.85
C LEU A 78 -1.06 11.07 6.80
N SER A 79 -1.84 10.53 7.74
CA SER A 79 -2.59 11.29 8.73
C SER A 79 -1.65 11.98 9.73
N HIS A 80 -0.58 11.31 10.16
CA HIS A 80 0.43 11.87 11.06
C HIS A 80 1.15 13.06 10.40
N PHE A 81 1.64 12.87 9.18
CA PHE A 81 2.29 13.96 8.42
C PHE A 81 1.33 15.10 8.10
N LYS A 82 0.07 14.81 7.76
CA LYS A 82 -0.95 15.85 7.55
C LYS A 82 -1.17 16.67 8.84
N SER A 83 -1.19 16.02 10.00
CA SER A 83 -1.34 16.71 11.28
C SER A 83 -0.13 17.61 11.60
N GLU A 84 1.09 17.15 11.32
CA GLU A 84 2.31 17.93 11.57
C GLU A 84 2.47 19.11 10.60
N LEU A 85 2.01 18.97 9.35
CA LEU A 85 2.06 20.06 8.35
C LEU A 85 1.04 21.19 8.61
N ASN A 86 0.07 20.98 9.50
CA ASN A 86 -1.03 21.90 9.74
C ASN A 86 -0.97 22.56 11.14
N VAL A 87 0.21 22.49 11.79
CA VAL A 87 0.56 23.19 13.05
C VAL A 87 1.59 24.27 12.76
#